data_AF-A0A2A5IBM3-F1
#
_entry.id   AF-A0A2A5IBM3-F1
#
_cell.length_a   1.000
_cell.length_b   1.000
_cell.length_c   1.000
_cell.angle_alpha   90.00
_cell.angle_beta   90.00
_cell.angle_gamma   90.00
#
_symmetry.space_group_name_H-M   'P 1'
#
loop_
_entity.id
_entity.type
_entity.pdbx_description
1 polymer ?
#
loop_
_entity_poly.entity_id
_entity_poly.type
_entity_poly.pdbx_seq_one_letter_code
_entity_poly.pdbx_strand_id
1 'polypeptide(L)' 'MARPRQPVDLLLVKGKKNLTKKEIAERREQEIKAPDDKVKAPSYLPKDLKREFKKIADELKNIGIMTNLDVDALARFLFA' A
#
# COMPACT_ATOMS: atom_id res chain seq x y z
N MET A 1 1.47 -9.63 -27.56
CA MET A 1 0.75 -9.03 -26.40
C MET A 1 1.70 -8.11 -25.65
N ALA A 2 1.28 -6.88 -25.35
CA ALA A 2 2.05 -5.99 -24.47
C ALA A 2 2.07 -6.58 -23.05
N ARG A 3 3.23 -6.60 -22.41
CA ARG A 3 3.36 -7.02 -21.00
C ARG A 3 2.64 -6.01 -20.09
N PRO A 4 2.04 -6.44 -18.96
CA PRO A 4 1.44 -5.51 -18.01
C PRO A 4 2.46 -4.47 -17.55
N ARG A 5 1.98 -3.24 -17.32
CA ARG A 5 2.82 -2.13 -16.84
C ARG A 5 3.40 -2.50 -15.47
N GLN A 6 4.69 -2.32 -15.31
CA GLN A 6 5.41 -2.56 -14.05
C GLN A 6 5.71 -1.23 -13.35
N PRO A 7 5.73 -1.21 -12.00
CA PRO A 7 6.21 -0.06 -11.23
C PRO A 7 7.62 0.33 -11.67
N VAL A 8 7.90 1.62 -11.69
CA VAL A 8 9.18 2.17 -12.15
C VAL A 8 10.34 1.70 -11.29
N ASP A 9 10.18 1.61 -9.98
CA ASP A 9 11.22 1.12 -9.08
C ASP A 9 11.57 -0.35 -9.37
N LEU A 10 10.58 -1.17 -9.75
CA LEU A 10 10.81 -2.55 -10.17
C LEU A 10 11.58 -2.62 -11.51
N LEU A 11 11.32 -1.68 -12.43
CA LEU A 11 12.04 -1.60 -13.71
C LEU A 11 13.50 -1.19 -13.51
N LEU A 12 13.76 -0.25 -12.59
CA LEU A 12 15.11 0.20 -12.24
C LEU A 12 15.93 -0.94 -11.63
N VAL A 13 15.37 -1.67 -10.67
CA VAL A 13 16.04 -2.84 -10.05
C VAL A 13 16.33 -3.94 -11.07
N LYS A 14 15.42 -4.17 -12.03
CA LYS A 14 15.63 -5.18 -13.09
C LYS A 14 16.73 -4.79 -14.08
N GLY A 15 17.09 -3.51 -14.20
CA GLY A 15 18.11 -3.01 -15.13
C GLY A 15 17.78 -3.19 -16.62
N LYS A 16 16.56 -3.60 -16.96
CA LYS A 16 16.18 -3.97 -18.35
C LYS A 16 15.74 -2.77 -19.20
N LYS A 17 15.73 -1.55 -18.65
CA LYS A 17 15.22 -0.37 -19.33
C LYS A 17 16.06 0.87 -19.03
N ASN A 18 16.65 1.45 -20.08
CA ASN A 18 17.37 2.72 -20.01
C ASN A 18 16.36 3.87 -20.06
N LEU A 19 15.76 4.18 -18.90
CA LEU A 19 14.87 5.32 -18.76
C LEU A 19 15.68 6.59 -18.46
N THR A 20 15.33 7.69 -19.10
CA THR A 20 15.84 9.01 -18.75
C THR A 20 15.27 9.47 -17.39
N LYS A 21 15.93 10.42 -16.74
CA LYS A 21 15.45 11.01 -15.49
C LYS A 21 14.03 11.58 -15.61
N LYS A 22 13.71 12.18 -16.77
CA LYS A 22 12.39 12.76 -17.06
C LYS A 22 11.31 11.68 -17.14
N GLU A 23 11.57 10.60 -17.86
CA GLU A 23 10.62 9.48 -17.97
C GLU A 23 10.38 8.76 -16.63
N ILE A 24 11.38 8.69 -15.76
CA ILE A 24 11.23 8.12 -14.42
C ILE A 24 10.27 8.99 -13.59
N ALA A 25 10.41 10.31 -13.64
CA ALA A 25 9.54 11.24 -12.92
C ALA A 25 8.09 11.16 -13.41
N GLU A 26 7.88 11.23 -14.73
CA GLU A 26 6.55 11.11 -15.34
C GLU A 26 5.89 9.77 -14.99
N ARG A 27 6.66 8.68 -14.93
CA ARG A 27 6.14 7.37 -14.52
C ARG A 27 5.73 7.33 -13.05
N ARG A 28 6.54 7.92 -12.16
CA ARG A 28 6.23 8.00 -10.72
C ARG A 28 4.98 8.83 -10.44
N GLU A 29 4.76 9.89 -11.19
CA GLU A 29 3.56 10.75 -11.06
C GLU A 29 2.30 10.05 -11.59
N GLN A 30 2.43 9.25 -12.65
CA GLN A 30 1.32 8.45 -13.20
C GLN A 30 0.99 7.22 -12.35
N GLU A 31 1.84 6.83 -11.41
CA GLU A 31 1.58 5.69 -10.53
C GLU A 31 0.53 6.05 -9.49
N ILE A 32 -0.56 5.30 -9.49
CA ILE A 32 -1.61 5.43 -8.48
C ILE A 32 -1.04 4.97 -7.14
N LYS A 33 -0.93 5.91 -6.20
CA LYS A 33 -0.63 5.62 -4.80
C LYS A 33 -1.90 5.76 -3.99
N ALA A 34 -2.35 4.66 -3.40
CA ALA A 34 -3.50 4.70 -2.52
C ALA A 34 -3.15 5.45 -1.23
N PRO A 35 -4.02 6.37 -0.78
CA PRO A 35 -3.78 7.11 0.47
C PRO A 35 -3.94 6.20 1.69
N ASP A 36 -3.18 6.51 2.75
CA ASP A 36 -3.13 5.80 4.03
C ASP A 36 -3.47 6.70 5.24
N ASP A 37 -3.98 7.90 4.98
CA ASP A 37 -4.27 8.95 5.96
C ASP A 37 -5.43 8.61 6.92
N LYS A 38 -6.32 7.69 6.52
CA LYS A 38 -7.57 7.34 7.25
C LYS A 38 -7.59 5.90 7.75
N VAL A 39 -6.44 5.26 7.89
CA VAL A 39 -6.35 3.94 8.51
C VAL A 39 -6.71 4.03 9.99
N LYS A 40 -7.93 3.65 10.35
CA LYS A 40 -8.47 3.68 11.72
C LYS A 40 -9.27 2.41 11.98
N ALA A 41 -9.22 1.93 13.22
CA ALA A 41 -9.98 0.76 13.63
C ALA A 41 -11.49 1.02 13.49
N PRO A 42 -12.24 0.16 12.79
CA PRO A 42 -13.69 0.26 12.69
C PRO A 42 -14.42 0.32 14.03
N SER A 43 -15.55 1.03 14.05
CA SER A 43 -16.37 1.23 15.26
C SER A 43 -16.90 -0.08 15.84
N TYR A 44 -17.19 -1.06 14.98
CA TYR A 44 -17.73 -2.37 15.34
C TYR A 44 -16.72 -3.31 16.03
N LEU A 45 -15.42 -3.01 16.01
CA LEU A 45 -14.44 -3.84 16.71
C LEU A 45 -14.55 -3.69 18.25
N PRO A 46 -14.53 -4.80 19.01
CA PRO A 46 -14.30 -4.80 20.45
C PRO A 46 -13.02 -4.07 20.84
N LYS A 47 -12.94 -3.62 22.10
CA LYS A 47 -11.82 -2.80 22.60
C LYS A 47 -10.46 -3.50 22.45
N ASP A 48 -10.42 -4.81 22.66
CA ASP A 48 -9.18 -5.59 22.56
C ASP A 48 -8.71 -5.71 21.11
N LEU A 49 -9.61 -6.05 20.19
CA LEU A 49 -9.30 -6.10 18.75
C LEU A 49 -8.95 -4.73 18.17
N LYS A 50 -9.51 -3.62 18.70
CA LYS A 50 -9.08 -2.27 18.31
C LYS A 50 -7.62 -1.98 18.64
N ARG A 51 -7.10 -2.54 19.75
CA ARG A 51 -5.68 -2.40 20.14
C ARG A 51 -4.78 -3.19 19.19
N GLU A 52 -5.17 -4.43 18.89
CA GLU A 52 -4.43 -5.28 17.94
C GLU A 52 -4.46 -4.71 16.53
N PHE A 53 -5.63 -4.24 16.06
CA PHE A 53 -5.78 -3.53 14.80
C PHE A 53 -4.78 -2.40 14.69
N LYS A 54 -4.70 -1.54 15.71
CA LYS A 54 -3.79 -0.41 15.69
C LYS A 54 -2.33 -0.86 15.60
N LYS A 55 -1.94 -1.85 16.40
CA LYS A 55 -0.57 -2.39 16.38
C LYS A 55 -0.18 -2.91 14.99
N ILE A 56 -1.03 -3.76 14.40
CA ILE A 56 -0.76 -4.35 13.08
C ILE A 56 -0.82 -3.27 12.00
N ALA A 57 -1.82 -2.40 12.02
CA ALA A 57 -1.95 -1.31 11.05
C ALA A 57 -0.73 -0.40 11.06
N ASP A 58 -0.19 -0.06 12.23
CA ASP A 58 1.01 0.78 12.35
C ASP A 58 2.24 0.07 11.73
N GLU A 59 2.43 -1.23 11.97
CA GLU A 59 3.50 -2.03 11.34
C GLU A 59 3.34 -2.12 9.81
N LEU A 60 2.12 -2.38 9.32
CA LEU A 60 1.81 -2.47 7.89
C LEU A 60 1.95 -1.12 7.17
N LYS A 61 1.61 -0.01 7.85
CA LYS A 61 1.84 1.34 7.36
C LYS A 61 3.33 1.65 7.23
N ASN A 62 4.13 1.26 8.21
CA ASN A 62 5.57 1.50 8.20
C ASN A 62 6.28 0.84 7.00
N ILE A 63 5.80 -0.32 6.56
CA ILE A 63 6.32 -1.02 5.36
C ILE A 63 5.61 -0.62 4.06
N GLY A 64 4.65 0.31 4.12
CA GLY A 64 3.98 0.89 2.96
C GLY A 64 2.97 -0.01 2.26
N ILE A 65 2.43 -1.02 2.95
CA ILE A 65 1.46 -1.97 2.37
C ILE A 65 0.03 -1.81 2.91
N MET A 66 -0.18 -0.89 3.86
CA MET A 66 -1.51 -0.55 4.38
C MET A 66 -2.02 0.74 3.76
N THR A 67 -3.26 0.71 3.31
CA THR A 67 -3.96 1.85 2.72
C THR A 67 -5.34 2.00 3.36
N ASN A 68 -6.05 3.08 3.03
CA ASN A 68 -7.44 3.28 3.45
C ASN A 68 -8.37 2.15 3.00
N LEU A 69 -8.03 1.44 1.92
CA LEU A 69 -8.85 0.34 1.38
C LEU A 69 -8.70 -0.96 2.19
N ASP A 70 -7.60 -1.10 2.92
CA ASP A 70 -7.24 -2.34 3.63
C ASP A 70 -7.85 -2.41 5.04
N VAL A 71 -8.53 -1.36 5.49
CA VAL A 71 -9.11 -1.25 6.84
C VAL A 71 -10.09 -2.40 7.12
N ASP A 72 -11.02 -2.67 6.19
CA ASP A 72 -11.97 -3.77 6.36
C ASP A 72 -11.30 -5.14 6.23
N ALA A 73 -10.24 -5.27 5.42
CA ALA A 73 -9.51 -6.52 5.30
C ALA A 73 -8.81 -6.88 6.61
N LEU A 74 -8.10 -5.92 7.23
CA LEU A 74 -7.46 -6.11 8.52
C LEU A 74 -8.49 -6.35 9.64
N ALA A 75 -9.62 -5.63 9.62
CA ALA A 75 -10.68 -5.84 10.60
C ALA A 75 -11.28 -7.25 10.50
N ARG A 76 -11.57 -7.73 9.28
CA ARG A 76 -12.06 -9.10 9.04
C ARG A 76 -11.04 -10.16 9.46
N PHE A 77 -9.76 -9.93 9.20
CA PHE A 77 -8.69 -10.82 9.65
C PHE A 77 -8.67 -10.99 11.17
N LEU A 78 -8.94 -9.93 11.94
CA LEU A 78 -9.00 -9.99 13.41
C LEU A 78 -10.26 -10.66 13.96
N PHE A 79 -11.32 -10.78 13.15
CA PHE A 79 -12.55 -11.48 13.55
C PHE A 79 -12.53 -12.98 13.25
N ALA A 80 -11.70 -13.40 12.30
CA ALA A 80 -11.56 -14.80 11.88
C ALA A 80 -10.78 -15.61 12.91
#